data_AF-A0A7S1RRX2-F1
#
_entry.id   AF-A0A7S1RRX2-F1
#
_cell.length_a   1.000
_cell.length_b   1.000
_cell.length_c   1.000
_cell.angle_alpha   90.00
_cell.angle_beta   90.00
_cell.angle_gamma   90.00
#
_symmetry.space_group_name_H-M   'P 1'
#
loop_
_entity.id
_entity.type
_entity.pdbx_description
1 polymer ?
#
loop_
_entity_poly.entity_id
_entity_poly.type
_entity_poly.pdbx_seq_one_letter_code
_entity_poly.pdbx_strand_id
1 'polypeptide(L)'
;TKGVFSTNPGYAGFRCPMKEEGGGWVPDFNNRYFTEDIPESFAIYKGIAELAGYSTPMIDRCFLWAQAHMGKEYVTGTPGNCKLNGKDAMSTKAPQAFGFATLKEFLGITPPSAAKLGINGFGR
;
A
#
# COMPACT_ATOMS: atom_id res chain seq x y z
N THR A 1 -29.91 -8.68 6.49
CA THR A 1 -29.14 -9.88 6.89
C THR A 1 -27.94 -9.42 7.67
N LYS A 2 -27.69 -9.92 8.90
CA LYS A 2 -26.43 -9.59 9.60
C LYS A 2 -25.27 -10.24 8.82
N GLY A 3 -24.23 -9.48 8.50
CA GLY A 3 -23.11 -9.95 7.68
C GLY A 3 -22.17 -10.87 8.46
N VAL A 4 -21.44 -11.75 7.76
CA VAL A 4 -20.56 -12.78 8.35
C VAL A 4 -19.55 -12.23 9.37
N PHE A 5 -19.09 -10.98 9.19
CA PHE A 5 -18.18 -10.32 10.15
C PHE A 5 -18.89 -9.90 11.44
N SER A 6 -20.14 -9.42 11.36
CA SER A 6 -20.89 -8.89 12.50
C SER A 6 -21.37 -9.95 13.49
N THR A 7 -21.44 -11.21 13.06
CA THR A 7 -21.91 -12.34 13.87
C THR A 7 -20.79 -13.30 14.26
N ASN A 8 -19.55 -13.04 13.86
CA ASN A 8 -18.42 -13.92 14.18
C ASN A 8 -17.91 -13.60 15.61
N PRO A 9 -18.00 -14.56 16.56
CA PRO A 9 -17.57 -14.36 17.93
C PRO A 9 -16.06 -14.09 18.06
N GLY A 10 -15.25 -14.50 17.07
CA GLY A 10 -13.81 -14.20 17.04
C GLY A 10 -13.48 -12.72 16.94
N TYR A 11 -14.41 -11.87 16.46
CA TYR A 11 -14.23 -10.41 16.45
C TYR A 11 -14.78 -9.71 17.71
N ALA A 12 -15.34 -10.46 18.67
CA ALA A 12 -15.84 -9.88 19.90
C ALA A 12 -14.68 -9.23 20.69
N GLY A 13 -14.86 -7.95 21.04
CA GLY A 13 -13.87 -7.20 21.82
C GLY A 13 -12.84 -6.42 20.98
N PHE A 14 -12.71 -6.67 19.68
CA PHE A 14 -11.86 -5.83 18.82
C PHE A 14 -12.42 -4.40 18.76
N ARG A 15 -11.52 -3.42 18.80
CA ARG A 15 -11.81 -1.99 18.74
C ARG A 15 -10.83 -1.32 17.78
N CYS A 16 -11.23 -0.17 17.24
CA CYS A 16 -10.32 0.66 16.45
C CYS A 16 -9.20 1.20 17.36
N PRO A 17 -7.93 1.20 16.93
CA PRO A 17 -6.88 1.86 17.69
C PRO A 17 -7.09 3.37 17.69
N MET A 18 -7.20 3.95 18.88
CA MET A 18 -7.47 5.37 19.10
C MET A 18 -6.40 5.96 20.02
N LYS A 19 -6.10 7.25 19.88
CA LYS A 19 -5.30 8.05 20.82
C LYS A 19 -6.16 9.13 21.47
N GLU A 20 -5.83 9.51 22.70
CA GLU A 20 -6.46 10.65 23.37
C GLU A 20 -5.93 11.96 22.79
N GLU A 21 -6.83 12.88 22.48
CA GLU A 21 -6.49 14.22 21.99
C GLU A 21 -7.59 15.20 22.36
N GLY A 22 -7.24 16.32 23.02
CA GLY A 22 -8.18 17.40 23.35
C GLY A 22 -9.37 17.00 24.23
N GLY A 23 -9.22 15.97 25.08
CA GLY A 23 -10.31 15.45 25.92
C GLY A 23 -11.27 14.51 25.19
N GLY A 24 -10.94 14.10 23.95
CA GLY A 24 -11.65 13.09 23.18
C GLY A 24 -10.70 12.02 22.63
N TRP A 25 -11.21 11.20 21.72
CA TRP A 25 -10.46 10.13 21.06
C TRP A 25 -10.44 10.33 19.56
N VAL A 26 -9.28 10.19 18.94
CA VAL A 26 -9.11 10.22 17.48
C VAL A 26 -8.41 8.95 16.99
N PRO A 27 -8.60 8.52 15.74
CA PRO A 27 -7.89 7.35 15.20
C PRO A 27 -6.38 7.52 15.28
N ASP A 28 -5.68 6.47 15.71
CA ASP A 28 -4.22 6.46 15.72
C ASP A 28 -3.67 6.03 14.35
N PHE A 29 -3.35 7.02 13.51
CA PHE A 29 -2.76 6.79 12.19
C PHE A 29 -1.28 6.35 12.22
N ASN A 30 -0.63 6.35 13.39
CA ASN A 30 0.71 5.78 13.54
C ASN A 30 0.68 4.27 13.81
N ASN A 31 -0.51 3.67 13.96
CA ASN A 31 -0.67 2.25 14.13
C ASN A 31 -0.17 1.46 12.91
N ARG A 32 0.24 0.20 13.14
CA ARG A 32 0.72 -0.75 12.11
C ARG A 32 -0.29 -0.99 10.98
N TYR A 33 -1.60 -0.85 11.23
CA TYR A 33 -2.60 -0.88 10.14
C TYR A 33 -2.34 0.16 9.04
N PHE A 34 -1.64 1.24 9.34
CA PHE A 34 -1.27 2.26 8.35
C PHE A 34 0.22 2.15 8.01
N THR A 35 1.07 2.13 9.03
CA THR A 35 2.53 2.21 8.84
C THR A 35 3.12 0.95 8.20
N GLU A 36 2.44 -0.20 8.28
CA GLU A 36 2.86 -1.46 7.68
C GLU A 36 1.95 -1.85 6.51
N ASP A 37 0.64 -1.99 6.71
CA ASP A 37 -0.23 -2.54 5.66
C ASP A 37 -0.28 -1.67 4.39
N ILE A 38 -0.13 -0.35 4.49
CA ILE A 38 -0.14 0.54 3.32
C ILE A 38 1.14 0.40 2.48
N PRO A 39 2.35 0.67 3.01
CA PRO A 39 3.59 0.60 2.24
C PRO A 39 4.12 -0.83 2.03
N GLU A 40 3.87 -1.76 2.95
CA GLU A 40 4.44 -3.11 2.91
C GLU A 40 3.50 -4.13 2.25
N SER A 41 2.17 -3.96 2.34
CA SER A 41 1.20 -4.91 1.77
C SER A 41 0.44 -4.35 0.57
N PHE A 42 -0.33 -3.27 0.74
CA PHE A 42 -1.17 -2.68 -0.30
C PHE A 42 -0.37 -2.19 -1.50
N ALA A 43 0.82 -1.64 -1.26
CA ALA A 43 1.70 -1.16 -2.32
C ALA A 43 2.16 -2.30 -3.24
N ILE A 44 2.33 -3.52 -2.70
CA ILE A 44 2.65 -4.71 -3.50
C ILE A 44 1.51 -5.00 -4.48
N TYR A 45 0.27 -5.08 -3.99
CA TYR A 45 -0.89 -5.35 -4.85
C TYR A 45 -1.08 -4.27 -5.91
N LYS A 46 -0.95 -3.00 -5.53
CA LYS A 46 -1.04 -1.88 -6.47
C LYS A 46 0.06 -1.95 -7.52
N GLY A 47 1.31 -2.20 -7.09
CA GLY A 47 2.46 -2.29 -7.96
C GLY A 47 2.35 -3.41 -8.98
N ILE A 48 1.94 -4.62 -8.54
CA ILE A 48 1.71 -5.77 -9.43
C ILE A 48 0.57 -5.47 -10.42
N ALA A 49 -0.55 -4.89 -9.95
CA ALA A 49 -1.66 -4.53 -10.81
C ALA A 49 -1.23 -3.51 -11.88
N GLU A 50 -0.41 -2.53 -11.50
CA GLU A 50 0.14 -1.55 -12.44
C GLU A 50 1.07 -2.20 -13.49
N LEU A 51 1.95 -3.13 -13.07
CA LEU A 51 2.78 -3.90 -14.00
C LEU A 51 1.96 -4.75 -14.97
N ALA A 52 0.80 -5.25 -14.52
CA ALA A 52 -0.14 -6.01 -15.33
C ALA A 52 -1.08 -5.13 -16.18
N GLY A 53 -1.04 -3.80 -16.04
CA GLY A 53 -1.96 -2.89 -16.71
C GLY A 53 -3.41 -2.99 -16.22
N TYR A 54 -3.63 -3.46 -14.98
CA TYR A 54 -4.94 -3.66 -14.39
C TYR A 54 -5.33 -2.51 -13.45
N SER A 55 -6.53 -1.98 -13.65
CA SER A 55 -7.07 -0.87 -12.84
C SER A 55 -7.57 -1.35 -11.49
N THR A 56 -7.22 -0.64 -10.42
CA THR A 56 -7.57 -0.98 -9.04
C THR A 56 -8.24 0.19 -8.30
N PRO A 57 -9.43 0.64 -8.73
CA PRO A 57 -10.05 1.87 -8.23
C PRO A 57 -10.35 1.87 -6.73
N MET A 58 -10.59 0.69 -6.14
CA MET A 58 -10.80 0.59 -4.69
C MET A 58 -9.50 0.72 -3.90
N ILE A 59 -8.40 0.12 -4.38
CA ILE A 59 -7.07 0.29 -3.78
C ILE A 59 -6.64 1.75 -3.90
N ASP A 60 -6.88 2.37 -5.05
CA ASP A 60 -6.59 3.79 -5.27
C ASP A 60 -7.30 4.70 -4.27
N ARG A 61 -8.60 4.45 -4.00
CA ARG A 61 -9.36 5.20 -2.98
C ARG A 61 -8.77 5.03 -1.59
N CYS A 62 -8.42 3.80 -1.21
CA CYS A 62 -7.80 3.53 0.08
C CYS A 62 -6.46 4.27 0.23
N PHE A 63 -5.61 4.26 -0.81
CA PHE A 63 -4.33 4.98 -0.79
C PHE A 63 -4.51 6.49 -0.68
N LEU A 64 -5.32 7.09 -1.56
CA LEU A 64 -5.52 8.54 -1.59
C LEU A 64 -6.08 9.06 -0.25
N TRP A 65 -6.94 8.28 0.40
CA TRP A 65 -7.45 8.61 1.73
C TRP A 65 -6.39 8.42 2.82
N ALA A 66 -5.75 7.25 2.90
CA ALA A 66 -4.82 6.93 3.98
C ALA A 66 -3.55 7.79 3.95
N GLN A 67 -2.98 8.02 2.75
CA GLN A 67 -1.70 8.73 2.62
C GLN A 67 -1.79 10.18 3.14
N ALA A 68 -2.95 10.83 2.99
CA ALA A 68 -3.20 12.17 3.53
C ALA A 68 -3.12 12.20 5.07
N HIS A 69 -3.71 11.19 5.74
CA HIS A 69 -3.64 11.06 7.20
C HIS A 69 -2.25 10.66 7.70
N MET A 70 -1.46 9.96 6.88
CA MET A 70 -0.10 9.54 7.20
C MET A 70 0.95 10.63 6.92
N GLY A 71 0.59 11.74 6.28
CA GLY A 71 1.54 12.75 5.81
C GLY A 71 2.50 12.23 4.73
N LYS A 72 2.05 11.23 3.96
CA LYS A 72 2.80 10.51 2.93
C LYS A 72 2.15 10.67 1.56
N GLU A 73 2.91 10.40 0.50
CA GLU A 73 2.37 10.35 -0.85
C GLU A 73 2.95 9.14 -1.60
N TYR A 74 2.14 8.08 -1.71
CA TYR A 74 2.52 6.84 -2.38
C TYR A 74 1.99 6.80 -3.81
N VAL A 75 0.74 7.22 -4.02
CA VAL A 75 0.10 7.25 -5.34
C VAL A 75 -0.28 8.67 -5.74
N THR A 76 -0.31 8.92 -7.04
CA THR A 76 -0.90 10.14 -7.63
C THR A 76 -1.93 9.78 -8.70
N GLY A 77 -2.88 10.68 -8.95
CA GLY A 77 -3.94 10.51 -9.95
C GLY A 77 -5.34 10.45 -9.34
N THR A 78 -6.29 9.87 -10.08
CA THR A 78 -7.69 9.70 -9.66
C THR A 78 -8.04 8.21 -9.61
N PRO A 79 -8.97 7.77 -8.73
CA PRO A 79 -9.36 6.37 -8.63
C PRO A 79 -9.64 5.71 -9.99
N GLY A 80 -8.95 4.60 -10.24
CA GLY A 80 -8.99 3.86 -11.51
C GLY A 80 -7.82 4.17 -12.45
N ASN A 81 -7.14 5.30 -12.23
CA ASN A 81 -6.00 5.78 -13.03
C ASN A 81 -4.81 6.20 -12.14
N CYS A 82 -4.78 5.82 -10.86
CA CYS A 82 -3.64 6.16 -10.02
C CYS A 82 -2.40 5.34 -10.42
N LYS A 83 -1.24 5.95 -10.26
CA LYS A 83 0.07 5.28 -10.38
C LYS A 83 0.81 5.33 -9.06
N LEU A 84 1.62 4.31 -8.77
CA LEU A 84 2.50 4.26 -7.61
C LEU A 84 3.80 5.06 -7.88
N ASN A 85 3.65 6.37 -7.95
CA ASN A 85 4.70 7.32 -8.36
C ASN A 85 4.79 8.55 -7.45
N GLY A 86 4.18 8.52 -6.26
CA GLY A 86 4.30 9.58 -5.27
C GLY A 86 5.72 9.68 -4.70
N LYS A 87 6.03 10.78 -4.00
CA LYS A 87 7.37 11.01 -3.44
C LYS A 87 7.87 9.91 -2.49
N ASP A 88 6.95 9.20 -1.82
CA ASP A 88 7.24 8.11 -0.89
C ASP A 88 7.08 6.71 -1.54
N ALA A 89 6.76 6.61 -2.84
CA ALA A 89 6.52 5.34 -3.52
C ALA A 89 7.71 4.36 -3.43
N MET A 90 8.94 4.87 -3.50
CA MET A 90 10.16 4.06 -3.47
C MET A 90 10.55 3.59 -2.05
N SER A 91 9.85 4.05 -1.02
CA SER A 91 10.01 3.50 0.33
C SER A 91 9.15 2.26 0.59
N THR A 92 8.30 1.87 -0.36
CA THR A 92 7.39 0.73 -0.24
C THR A 92 8.05 -0.60 -0.61
N LYS A 93 7.31 -1.71 -0.47
CA LYS A 93 7.71 -3.04 -0.98
C LYS A 93 7.17 -3.37 -2.36
N ALA A 94 6.62 -2.39 -3.08
CA ALA A 94 6.15 -2.62 -4.43
C ALA A 94 7.30 -3.06 -5.36
N PRO A 95 7.04 -3.88 -6.39
CA PRO A 95 8.06 -4.30 -7.36
C PRO A 95 8.86 -3.12 -7.97
N GLN A 96 8.19 -1.99 -8.20
CA GLN A 96 8.77 -0.76 -8.71
C GLN A 96 9.92 -0.25 -7.82
N ALA A 97 9.79 -0.38 -6.49
CA ALA A 97 10.80 0.05 -5.53
C ALA A 97 12.10 -0.77 -5.64
N PHE A 98 12.03 -1.98 -6.20
CA PHE A 98 13.15 -2.89 -6.45
C PHE A 98 13.65 -2.86 -7.91
N GLY A 99 13.16 -1.92 -8.71
CA GLY A 99 13.62 -1.73 -10.09
C GLY A 99 12.90 -2.57 -11.15
N PHE A 100 11.85 -3.30 -10.78
CA PHE A 100 11.01 -4.03 -11.74
C PHE A 100 10.04 -3.07 -12.43
N ALA A 101 10.18 -2.90 -13.74
CA ALA A 101 9.36 -1.98 -14.54
C ALA A 101 8.32 -2.70 -15.41
N THR A 102 8.45 -4.01 -15.58
CA THR A 102 7.50 -4.83 -16.33
C THR A 102 7.11 -6.10 -15.59
N LEU A 103 5.93 -6.63 -15.91
CA LEU A 103 5.50 -7.92 -15.35
C LEU A 103 6.44 -9.07 -15.72
N LYS A 104 7.05 -9.04 -16.92
CA LYS A 104 8.00 -10.06 -17.38
C LYS A 104 9.29 -10.06 -16.56
N GLU A 105 9.81 -8.87 -16.21
CA GLU A 105 10.97 -8.75 -15.32
C GLU A 105 10.64 -9.26 -13.92
N PHE A 106 9.48 -8.90 -13.37
CA PHE A 106 9.05 -9.33 -12.05
C PHE A 106 8.85 -10.86 -11.95
N LEU A 107 8.32 -11.49 -13.00
CA LEU A 107 8.13 -12.94 -13.08
C LEU A 107 9.41 -13.71 -13.44
N GLY A 108 10.54 -13.02 -13.70
CA GLY A 108 11.80 -13.66 -14.09
C GLY A 108 11.80 -14.22 -15.52
N ILE A 109 10.86 -13.81 -16.38
CA ILE A 109 10.79 -14.23 -17.79
C ILE A 109 11.89 -13.54 -18.61
N THR A 110 12.21 -12.29 -18.25
CA THR A 110 13.29 -11.51 -18.84
C THR A 110 14.19 -10.97 -17.74
N PRO A 111 15.52 -10.90 -17.93
CA PRO A 111 16.39 -10.28 -16.93
C PRO A 111 15.99 -8.81 -16.75
N PRO A 112 15.99 -8.28 -15.52
CA PRO A 112 15.82 -6.86 -15.29
C PRO A 112 16.91 -6.10 -16.04
N SER A 113 16.58 -4.95 -16.64
CA SER A 113 17.59 -4.14 -17.32
C SER A 113 18.78 -3.88 -16.36
N ALA A 114 20.01 -4.18 -16.78
CA ALA A 114 21.21 -4.16 -15.95
C ALA A 114 21.47 -2.84 -15.19
N ALA A 115 20.88 -1.73 -15.66
CA ALA A 115 20.96 -0.42 -15.01
C ALA A 115 20.09 -0.27 -13.74
N LYS A 116 19.23 -1.25 -13.39
CA LYS A 116 18.18 -1.09 -12.35
C LYS A 116 18.37 -1.95 -11.10
N LEU A 117 19.28 -2.92 -11.12
CA LEU A 117 19.64 -3.77 -9.96
C LEU A 117 20.65 -3.09 -9.01
N GLY A 118 20.65 -1.76 -8.97
CA GLY A 118 21.56 -0.97 -8.12
C GLY A 118 21.33 -1.25 -6.64
N ILE A 119 22.30 -1.95 -6.03
CA ILE A 119 22.79 -1.86 -4.63
C ILE A 119 21.81 -2.19 -3.48
N ASN A 120 20.49 -2.33 -3.69
CA ASN A 120 19.55 -2.60 -2.58
C ASN A 120 19.02 -4.04 -2.52
N GLY A 121 19.70 -4.99 -3.16
CA GLY A 121 19.38 -6.42 -3.06
C GLY A 121 19.61 -6.93 -1.64
N PHE A 122 18.53 -7.21 -0.91
CA PHE A 122 18.53 -7.91 0.39
C PHE A 122 19.19 -7.20 1.58
N GLY A 123 19.32 -5.88 1.55
CA GLY A 123 19.84 -5.09 2.69
C GLY A 123 18.99 -3.86 2.99
N ARG A 124 17.87 -4.05 3.69
CA ARG A 124 17.25 -3.04 4.55
C ARG A 124 16.94 -3.70 5.88
#